data_AF-A0A957KWD3-F1
#
_entry.id   AF-A0A957KWD3-F1
#
_cell.length_a   1.000
_cell.length_b   1.000
_cell.length_c   1.000
_cell.angle_alpha   90.00
_cell.angle_beta   90.00
_cell.angle_gamma   90.00
#
_symmetry.space_group_name_H-M   'P 1'
#
loop_
_entity.id
_entity.type
_entity.pdbx_description
1 polymer ?
#
loop_
_entity_poly.entity_id
_entity_poly.type
_entity_poly.pdbx_seq_one_letter_code
_entity_poly.pdbx_strand_id
1 'polypeptide(L)'
;YGHEDQMNYAGFTWVKVQHKWTAGQSADVVAGAIQEAHNKGFKVLISIPGNPYPSSIDFGAYVEFLRGVAGYGPDAIEVWNEMNIDFEWPAGQISPSSYVNNMLAPAYNAIKSVNTNILVVSGAPAPTGFDNDHNAWADNRYLAGMAAAGAANYADCIGVHHNAGATSPYQATGHPGGSHYSWYYQPTVDLYYNSFGGARKLCITELGYLSGDGYPGLPANFGWAAGTSV
;
A
#
# COMPACT_ATOMS: atom_id res chain seq x y z
N TYR A 1 4.50 15.62 11.84
CA TYR A 1 5.81 15.01 11.47
C TYR A 1 6.90 15.52 12.40
N GLY A 2 7.82 14.66 12.87
CA GLY A 2 8.84 15.05 13.86
C GLY A 2 10.28 15.18 13.34
N HIS A 3 10.50 14.95 12.05
CA HIS A 3 11.85 14.81 11.45
C HIS A 3 11.96 15.45 10.05
N GLU A 4 11.21 16.53 9.78
CA GLU A 4 11.20 17.19 8.45
C GLU A 4 12.58 17.60 7.94
N ASP A 5 13.47 18.09 8.81
CA ASP A 5 14.81 18.52 8.41
C ASP A 5 15.64 17.34 7.92
N GLN A 6 15.57 16.19 8.60
CA GLN A 6 16.23 14.97 8.18
C GLN A 6 15.65 14.45 6.85
N MET A 7 14.32 14.54 6.69
CA MET A 7 13.66 14.11 5.47
C MET A 7 14.08 14.98 4.27
N ASN A 8 14.11 16.30 4.45
CA ASN A 8 14.58 17.24 3.43
C ASN A 8 16.06 17.05 3.12
N TYR A 9 16.90 16.85 4.13
CA TYR A 9 18.33 16.57 3.95
C TYR A 9 18.56 15.29 3.13
N ALA A 10 17.76 14.26 3.35
CA ALA A 10 17.80 13.01 2.58
C ALA A 10 17.16 13.11 1.18
N GLY A 11 16.62 14.28 0.81
CA GLY A 11 16.02 14.53 -0.51
C GLY A 11 14.60 13.98 -0.69
N PHE A 12 13.91 13.61 0.40
CA PHE A 12 12.52 13.21 0.32
C PHE A 12 11.63 14.40 -0.07
N THR A 13 10.70 14.16 -0.98
CA THR A 13 9.73 15.17 -1.46
C THR A 13 8.28 14.75 -1.23
N TRP A 14 8.06 13.53 -0.75
CA TRP A 14 6.76 12.93 -0.48
C TRP A 14 6.68 12.38 0.93
N VAL A 15 5.49 12.43 1.52
CA VAL A 15 5.15 11.71 2.76
C VAL A 15 3.91 10.85 2.55
N LYS A 16 3.88 9.65 3.15
CA LYS A 16 2.68 8.81 3.27
C LYS A 16 2.09 9.04 4.66
N VAL A 17 0.78 9.26 4.73
CA VAL A 17 0.00 9.22 5.98
C VAL A 17 -1.05 8.15 5.84
N GLN A 18 -1.08 7.22 6.78
CA GLN A 18 -2.12 6.21 6.84
C GLN A 18 -3.20 6.60 7.85
N HIS A 19 -4.46 6.57 7.42
CA HIS A 19 -5.62 6.84 8.26
C HIS A 19 -6.62 5.69 8.20
N LYS A 20 -6.93 5.11 9.36
CA LYS A 20 -7.88 3.99 9.47
C LYS A 20 -9.32 4.52 9.40
N TRP A 21 -10.02 4.19 8.33
CA TRP A 21 -11.40 4.61 8.08
C TRP A 21 -12.42 3.75 8.83
N THR A 22 -13.49 4.41 9.26
CA THR A 22 -14.68 3.78 9.82
C THR A 22 -15.95 4.38 9.21
N ALA A 23 -16.99 3.58 9.00
CA ALA A 23 -18.26 4.06 8.45
C ALA A 23 -18.85 5.23 9.27
N GLY A 24 -19.34 6.25 8.55
CA GLY A 24 -19.88 7.48 9.15
C GLY A 24 -18.83 8.54 9.50
N GLN A 25 -17.53 8.26 9.34
CA GLN A 25 -16.49 9.26 9.53
C GLN A 25 -16.54 10.32 8.42
N SER A 26 -16.37 11.59 8.80
CA SER A 26 -16.24 12.70 7.85
C SER A 26 -14.80 12.83 7.36
N ALA A 27 -14.62 13.28 6.11
CA ALA A 27 -13.31 13.37 5.47
C ALA A 27 -12.38 14.46 6.04
N ASP A 28 -12.89 15.40 6.83
CA ASP A 28 -12.09 16.45 7.48
C ASP A 28 -11.01 15.90 8.42
N VAL A 29 -11.15 14.65 8.87
CA VAL A 29 -10.20 13.96 9.75
C VAL A 29 -8.78 13.89 9.18
N VAL A 30 -8.61 13.90 7.85
CA VAL A 30 -7.29 13.89 7.20
C VAL A 30 -6.82 15.28 6.76
N ALA A 31 -7.67 16.31 6.86
CA ALA A 31 -7.37 17.66 6.37
C ALA A 31 -6.13 18.25 7.05
N GLY A 32 -6.00 18.05 8.37
CA GLY A 32 -4.84 18.53 9.12
C GLY A 32 -3.51 17.91 8.65
N ALA A 33 -3.52 16.60 8.34
CA ALA A 33 -2.32 15.90 7.88
C ALA A 33 -1.89 16.35 6.47
N ILE A 34 -2.86 16.60 5.59
CA ILE A 34 -2.64 17.14 4.25
C ILE A 34 -2.04 18.54 4.34
N GLN A 35 -2.69 19.43 5.10
CA GLN A 35 -2.22 20.81 5.28
C GLN A 35 -0.83 20.87 5.91
N GLU A 36 -0.54 20.03 6.92
CA GLU A 36 0.78 19.97 7.54
C GLU A 36 1.85 19.56 6.53
N ALA A 37 1.59 18.54 5.70
CA ALA A 37 2.54 18.07 4.69
C ALA A 37 2.88 19.19 3.68
N HIS A 38 1.84 19.85 3.14
CA HIS A 38 2.02 20.95 2.20
C HIS A 38 2.73 22.15 2.82
N ASN A 39 2.40 22.52 4.06
CA ASN A 39 3.08 23.61 4.79
C ASN A 39 4.58 23.32 4.99
N LYS A 40 4.96 22.05 5.06
CA LYS A 40 6.36 21.60 5.17
C LYS A 40 7.03 21.37 3.82
N GLY A 41 6.35 21.67 2.71
CA GLY A 41 6.88 21.56 1.35
C GLY A 41 6.87 20.14 0.78
N PHE A 42 6.18 19.19 1.42
CA PHE A 42 6.03 17.83 0.92
C PHE A 42 4.77 17.67 0.09
N LYS A 43 4.83 16.78 -0.91
CA LYS A 43 3.65 16.15 -1.47
C LYS A 43 3.14 15.07 -0.53
N VAL A 44 1.83 14.79 -0.55
CA VAL A 44 1.22 13.84 0.39
C VAL A 44 0.42 12.74 -0.30
N LEU A 45 0.72 11.49 0.07
CA LEU A 45 -0.11 10.33 -0.18
C LEU A 45 -0.93 10.02 1.08
N ILE A 46 -2.26 10.00 0.97
CA ILE A 46 -3.14 9.52 2.03
C ILE A 46 -3.54 8.07 1.73
N SER A 47 -3.13 7.14 2.57
CA SER A 47 -3.51 5.71 2.51
C SER A 47 -4.63 5.43 3.49
N ILE A 48 -5.70 4.79 3.03
CA ILE A 48 -6.96 4.73 3.78
C ILE A 48 -7.48 3.29 3.91
N PRO A 49 -6.86 2.43 4.72
CA PRO A 49 -7.44 1.14 5.08
C PRO A 49 -8.57 1.25 6.10
N GLY A 50 -9.31 0.16 6.32
CA GLY A 50 -10.31 0.07 7.38
C GLY A 50 -9.76 -0.46 8.71
N ASN A 51 -10.64 -0.61 9.69
CA ASN A 51 -10.31 -1.24 10.97
C ASN A 51 -9.77 -2.67 10.79
N PRO A 52 -8.84 -3.11 11.66
CA PRO A 52 -8.36 -4.48 11.68
C PRO A 52 -9.49 -5.51 11.82
N TYR A 53 -9.36 -6.65 11.14
CA TYR A 53 -10.29 -7.78 11.17
C TYR A 53 -11.75 -7.37 10.94
N PRO A 54 -12.06 -6.66 9.84
CA PRO A 54 -13.42 -6.20 9.58
C PRO A 54 -14.34 -7.40 9.32
N SER A 55 -15.57 -7.37 9.84
CA SER A 55 -16.59 -8.38 9.50
C SER A 55 -17.27 -8.10 8.15
N SER A 56 -17.25 -6.84 7.71
CA SER A 56 -17.82 -6.36 6.46
C SER A 56 -17.20 -5.02 6.07
N ILE A 57 -17.35 -4.63 4.80
CA ILE A 57 -16.94 -3.32 4.28
C ILE A 57 -18.15 -2.67 3.61
N ASP A 58 -18.50 -1.45 4.01
CA ASP A 58 -19.46 -0.62 3.27
C ASP A 58 -18.73 0.12 2.15
N PHE A 59 -18.71 -0.49 0.96
CA PHE A 59 -18.03 0.06 -0.21
C PHE A 59 -18.56 1.44 -0.62
N GLY A 60 -19.88 1.65 -0.53
CA GLY A 60 -20.51 2.92 -0.94
C GLY A 60 -20.09 4.06 -0.01
N ALA A 61 -20.17 3.84 1.30
CA ALA A 61 -19.74 4.84 2.28
C ALA A 61 -18.23 5.11 2.18
N TYR A 62 -17.42 4.09 1.91
CA TYR A 62 -15.98 4.25 1.72
C TYR A 62 -15.64 5.08 0.47
N VAL A 63 -16.30 4.82 -0.67
CA VAL A 63 -16.09 5.60 -1.91
C VAL A 63 -16.47 7.07 -1.71
N GLU A 64 -17.59 7.36 -1.04
CA GLU A 64 -17.98 8.75 -0.75
C GLU A 64 -17.02 9.42 0.25
N PHE A 65 -16.45 8.66 1.20
CA PHE A 65 -15.37 9.18 2.06
C PHE A 65 -14.15 9.57 1.24
N LEU A 66 -13.69 8.73 0.31
CA LEU A 66 -12.54 9.04 -0.56
C LEU A 66 -12.81 10.24 -1.46
N ARG A 67 -14.04 10.42 -1.96
CA ARG A 67 -14.46 11.64 -2.65
C ARG A 67 -14.32 12.87 -1.76
N GLY A 68 -14.74 12.78 -0.51
CA GLY A 68 -14.57 13.86 0.48
C GLY A 68 -13.10 14.18 0.73
N VAL A 69 -12.25 13.15 0.86
CA VAL A 69 -10.79 13.31 1.03
C VAL A 69 -10.18 14.04 -0.15
N ALA A 70 -10.59 13.70 -1.38
CA ALA A 70 -10.15 14.39 -2.59
C ALA A 70 -10.46 15.90 -2.55
N GLY A 71 -11.53 16.31 -1.86
CA GLY A 71 -11.88 17.73 -1.66
C GLY A 71 -10.89 18.53 -0.82
N TYR A 72 -10.06 17.85 -0.01
CA TYR A 72 -8.96 18.47 0.74
C TYR A 72 -7.65 18.55 -0.03
N GLY A 73 -7.61 18.03 -1.26
CA GLY A 73 -6.52 18.21 -2.21
C GLY A 73 -5.19 17.51 -1.88
N PRO A 74 -5.16 16.25 -1.41
CA PRO A 74 -3.90 15.50 -1.33
C PRO A 74 -3.30 15.31 -2.74
N ASP A 75 -1.99 15.06 -2.83
CA ASP A 75 -1.33 14.78 -4.11
C ASP A 75 -1.64 13.37 -4.62
N ALA A 76 -1.88 12.43 -3.70
CA ALA A 76 -2.25 11.06 -4.02
C ALA A 76 -3.16 10.45 -2.95
N ILE A 77 -3.97 9.48 -3.36
CA ILE A 77 -4.80 8.65 -2.48
C ILE A 77 -4.53 7.18 -2.81
N GLU A 78 -4.16 6.39 -1.81
CA GLU A 78 -4.06 4.93 -1.91
C GLU A 78 -5.38 4.30 -1.45
N VAL A 79 -6.01 3.57 -2.37
CA VAL A 79 -7.32 2.97 -2.18
C VAL A 79 -7.15 1.60 -1.50
N TRP A 80 -7.33 1.61 -0.17
CA TRP A 80 -7.11 0.49 0.75
C TRP A 80 -5.64 0.12 0.97
N ASN A 81 -5.39 -0.84 1.87
CA ASN A 81 -4.06 -1.39 2.17
C ASN A 81 -4.18 -2.91 2.34
N GLU A 82 -3.28 -3.70 1.77
CA GLU A 82 -3.12 -5.13 2.04
C GLU A 82 -4.43 -5.95 2.00
N MET A 83 -5.28 -5.68 1.02
CA MET A 83 -6.61 -6.29 0.84
C MET A 83 -6.62 -7.82 0.64
N ASN A 84 -5.45 -8.45 0.55
CA ASN A 84 -5.27 -9.89 0.39
C ASN A 84 -5.06 -10.64 1.71
N ILE A 85 -5.21 -9.97 2.87
CA ILE A 85 -5.17 -10.59 4.20
C ILE A 85 -6.38 -10.22 5.06
N ASP A 86 -6.74 -11.10 6.00
CA ASP A 86 -7.89 -10.96 6.90
C ASP A 86 -7.76 -9.83 7.91
N PHE A 87 -6.54 -9.39 8.16
CA PHE A 87 -6.28 -8.20 8.97
C PHE A 87 -6.91 -6.95 8.33
N GLU A 88 -6.94 -6.86 7.01
CA GLU A 88 -7.45 -5.70 6.27
C GLU A 88 -8.71 -6.00 5.47
N TRP A 89 -9.20 -7.23 5.42
CA TRP A 89 -10.38 -7.60 4.63
C TRP A 89 -11.18 -8.69 5.34
N PRO A 90 -12.52 -8.77 5.19
CA PRO A 90 -13.27 -9.81 5.89
C PRO A 90 -12.81 -11.22 5.52
N ALA A 91 -12.49 -12.03 6.53
CA ALA A 91 -12.05 -13.41 6.36
C ALA A 91 -13.07 -14.22 5.56
N GLY A 92 -12.59 -15.03 4.61
CA GLY A 92 -13.42 -15.80 3.68
C GLY A 92 -14.11 -14.97 2.60
N GLN A 93 -13.87 -13.66 2.52
CA GLN A 93 -14.44 -12.77 1.50
C GLN A 93 -13.37 -12.07 0.65
N ILE A 94 -12.09 -12.43 0.81
CA ILE A 94 -10.98 -11.89 0.02
C ILE A 94 -11.25 -12.17 -1.46
N SER A 95 -11.32 -11.09 -2.25
CA SER A 95 -11.64 -11.18 -3.67
C SER A 95 -11.04 -10.00 -4.44
N PRO A 96 -10.05 -10.24 -5.33
CA PRO A 96 -9.47 -9.17 -6.14
C PRO A 96 -10.49 -8.56 -7.10
N SER A 97 -11.45 -9.33 -7.61
CA SER A 97 -12.51 -8.79 -8.46
C SER A 97 -13.49 -7.92 -7.67
N SER A 98 -13.82 -8.29 -6.42
CA SER A 98 -14.63 -7.44 -5.54
C SER A 98 -13.92 -6.13 -5.21
N TYR A 99 -12.62 -6.18 -4.86
CA TYR A 99 -11.81 -4.98 -4.66
C TYR A 99 -11.84 -4.06 -5.89
N VAL A 100 -11.60 -4.61 -7.08
CA VAL A 100 -11.58 -3.78 -8.30
C VAL A 100 -12.95 -3.20 -8.63
N ASN A 101 -14.00 -4.02 -8.65
CA ASN A 101 -15.31 -3.62 -9.14
C ASN A 101 -16.10 -2.76 -8.14
N ASN A 102 -15.96 -3.05 -6.85
CA ASN A 102 -16.77 -2.41 -5.80
C ASN A 102 -16.01 -1.32 -5.05
N MET A 103 -14.67 -1.26 -5.14
CA MET A 103 -13.85 -0.29 -4.41
C MET A 103 -12.96 0.55 -5.33
N LEU A 104 -11.99 -0.03 -6.02
CA LEU A 104 -11.00 0.72 -6.79
C LEU A 104 -11.63 1.51 -7.95
N ALA A 105 -12.42 0.86 -8.81
CA ALA A 105 -13.07 1.50 -9.94
C ALA A 105 -14.01 2.66 -9.55
N PRO A 106 -14.96 2.48 -8.61
CA PRO A 106 -15.80 3.59 -8.16
C PRO A 106 -15.01 4.68 -7.42
N ALA A 107 -14.00 4.32 -6.60
CA ALA A 107 -13.14 5.31 -5.94
C ALA A 107 -12.36 6.16 -6.95
N TYR A 108 -11.75 5.53 -7.96
CA TYR A 108 -11.06 6.24 -9.03
C TYR A 108 -11.96 7.29 -9.68
N ASN A 109 -13.16 6.89 -10.11
CA ASN A 109 -14.11 7.80 -10.75
C ASN A 109 -14.55 8.93 -9.80
N ALA A 110 -14.80 8.62 -8.53
CA ALA A 110 -15.22 9.59 -7.54
C ALA A 110 -14.12 10.61 -7.16
N ILE A 111 -12.87 10.16 -7.07
CA ILE A 111 -11.70 11.03 -6.82
C ILE A 111 -11.46 11.91 -8.05
N LYS A 112 -11.43 11.32 -9.25
CA LYS A 112 -11.17 12.07 -10.50
C LYS A 112 -12.28 13.07 -10.84
N SER A 113 -13.52 12.84 -10.38
CA SER A 113 -14.60 13.83 -10.54
C SER A 113 -14.42 15.09 -9.69
N VAL A 114 -13.61 15.01 -8.62
CA VAL A 114 -13.27 16.15 -7.77
C VAL A 114 -12.02 16.84 -8.29
N ASN A 115 -10.96 16.08 -8.55
CA ASN A 115 -9.70 16.62 -9.06
C ASN A 115 -8.94 15.56 -9.87
N THR A 116 -8.77 15.82 -11.17
CA THR A 116 -8.11 14.88 -12.09
C THR A 116 -6.61 14.74 -11.86
N ASN A 117 -5.98 15.70 -11.16
CA ASN A 117 -4.54 15.71 -10.88
C ASN A 117 -4.15 14.85 -9.67
N ILE A 118 -5.11 14.44 -8.83
CA ILE A 118 -4.83 13.55 -7.69
C ILE A 118 -4.47 12.18 -8.23
N LEU A 119 -3.31 11.65 -7.84
CA LEU A 119 -2.92 10.29 -8.21
C LEU A 119 -3.76 9.27 -7.43
N VAL A 120 -4.37 8.33 -8.13
CA VAL A 120 -5.05 7.18 -7.53
C VAL A 120 -4.09 5.99 -7.56
N VAL A 121 -3.66 5.57 -6.38
CA VAL A 121 -2.80 4.39 -6.18
C VAL A 121 -3.69 3.22 -5.80
N SER A 122 -3.56 2.08 -6.48
CA SER A 122 -4.22 0.87 -5.97
C SER A 122 -3.60 0.50 -4.63
N GLY A 123 -4.37 -0.08 -3.71
CA GLY A 123 -3.80 -0.67 -2.52
C GLY A 123 -2.73 -1.70 -2.90
N ALA A 124 -1.64 -1.72 -2.13
CA ALA A 124 -0.62 -2.72 -2.26
C ALA A 124 -1.03 -4.00 -1.51
N PRO A 125 -0.97 -5.19 -2.12
CA PRO A 125 -1.09 -6.45 -1.40
C PRO A 125 0.03 -6.65 -0.37
N ALA A 126 -0.29 -7.31 0.75
CA ALA A 126 0.69 -7.82 1.70
C ALA A 126 1.55 -8.89 1.00
N PRO A 127 2.90 -8.86 1.13
CA PRO A 127 3.78 -9.89 0.58
C PRO A 127 3.74 -11.18 1.43
N THR A 128 2.65 -11.94 1.35
CA THR A 128 2.40 -13.08 2.24
C THR A 128 3.19 -14.33 1.86
N GLY A 129 3.35 -14.62 0.56
CA GLY A 129 3.87 -15.91 0.08
C GLY A 129 3.04 -17.12 0.54
N PHE A 130 1.80 -16.90 0.98
CA PHE A 130 0.90 -17.91 1.56
C PHE A 130 -0.53 -17.69 1.07
N ASP A 131 -1.27 -18.80 0.88
CA ASP A 131 -2.63 -18.81 0.39
C ASP A 131 -3.44 -19.92 1.09
N ASN A 132 -4.61 -19.58 1.61
CA ASN A 132 -5.54 -20.56 2.19
C ASN A 132 -7.02 -20.27 1.87
N ASP A 133 -7.28 -19.40 0.88
CA ASP A 133 -8.62 -18.98 0.48
C ASP A 133 -9.53 -18.40 1.59
N HIS A 134 -9.00 -18.14 2.78
CA HIS A 134 -9.78 -17.69 3.95
C HIS A 134 -9.16 -16.47 4.62
N ASN A 135 -7.92 -16.62 5.11
CA ASN A 135 -7.21 -15.58 5.84
C ASN A 135 -6.25 -14.81 4.94
N ALA A 136 -5.73 -15.44 3.89
CA ALA A 136 -4.80 -14.80 2.98
C ALA A 136 -4.89 -15.40 1.58
N TRP A 137 -4.67 -14.55 0.58
CA TRP A 137 -4.30 -14.94 -0.77
C TRP A 137 -2.85 -14.54 -1.04
N ALA A 138 -2.09 -15.40 -1.73
CA ALA A 138 -0.76 -15.04 -2.18
C ALA A 138 -0.84 -13.82 -3.11
N ASP A 139 0.07 -12.86 -2.93
CA ASP A 139 0.04 -11.58 -3.64
C ASP A 139 0.15 -11.75 -5.16
N ASN A 140 0.94 -12.69 -5.66
CA ASN A 140 0.98 -13.02 -7.11
C ASN A 140 -0.40 -13.41 -7.67
N ARG A 141 -1.17 -14.24 -6.94
CA ARG A 141 -2.51 -14.67 -7.31
C ARG A 141 -3.50 -13.50 -7.23
N TYR A 142 -3.41 -12.70 -6.18
CA TYR A 142 -4.26 -11.53 -6.00
C TYR A 142 -4.06 -10.51 -7.12
N LEU A 143 -2.80 -10.21 -7.48
CA LEU A 143 -2.43 -9.34 -8.60
C LEU A 143 -2.96 -9.84 -9.93
N ALA A 144 -2.86 -11.14 -10.21
CA ALA A 144 -3.43 -11.73 -11.42
C ALA A 144 -4.97 -11.52 -11.49
N GLY A 145 -5.66 -11.65 -10.36
CA GLY A 145 -7.09 -11.34 -10.26
C GLY A 145 -7.41 -9.86 -10.46
N MET A 146 -6.58 -8.96 -9.91
CA MET A 146 -6.72 -7.51 -10.12
C MET A 146 -6.55 -7.14 -11.59
N ALA A 147 -5.54 -7.70 -12.25
CA ALA A 147 -5.27 -7.50 -13.67
C ALA A 147 -6.44 -8.01 -14.53
N ALA A 148 -6.95 -9.22 -14.25
CA ALA A 148 -8.10 -9.79 -14.95
C ALA A 148 -9.38 -8.97 -14.78
N ALA A 149 -9.58 -8.35 -13.61
CA ALA A 149 -10.70 -7.44 -13.33
C ALA A 149 -10.51 -6.03 -13.93
N GLY A 150 -9.36 -5.74 -14.54
CA GLY A 150 -9.11 -4.48 -15.22
C GLY A 150 -8.63 -3.33 -14.31
N ALA A 151 -7.97 -3.64 -13.17
CA ALA A 151 -7.50 -2.61 -12.23
C ALA A 151 -6.63 -1.53 -12.86
N ALA A 152 -5.85 -1.86 -13.91
CA ALA A 152 -5.04 -0.89 -14.64
C ALA A 152 -5.87 0.29 -15.22
N ASN A 153 -7.16 0.10 -15.49
CA ASN A 153 -8.01 1.18 -15.98
C ASN A 153 -8.41 2.19 -14.88
N TYR A 154 -8.21 1.84 -13.62
CA TYR A 154 -8.73 2.55 -12.45
C TYR A 154 -7.64 2.90 -11.43
N ALA A 155 -6.38 2.95 -11.87
CA ALA A 155 -5.26 3.42 -11.07
C ALA A 155 -4.24 4.14 -11.97
N ASP A 156 -3.63 5.20 -11.44
CA ASP A 156 -2.51 5.90 -12.07
C ASP A 156 -1.20 5.12 -11.86
N CYS A 157 -1.07 4.40 -10.74
CA CYS A 157 -0.01 3.44 -10.46
C CYS A 157 -0.49 2.30 -9.56
N ILE A 158 0.20 1.17 -9.64
CA ILE A 158 -0.06 -0.01 -8.81
C ILE A 158 0.75 0.09 -7.53
N GLY A 159 0.10 -0.01 -6.37
CA GLY A 159 0.74 -0.05 -5.06
C GLY A 159 1.61 -1.30 -4.88
N VAL A 160 2.76 -1.13 -4.22
CA VAL A 160 3.72 -2.22 -3.93
C VAL A 160 4.27 -2.07 -2.52
N HIS A 161 4.33 -3.19 -1.79
CA HIS A 161 5.05 -3.29 -0.52
C HIS A 161 6.30 -4.16 -0.68
N HIS A 162 7.44 -3.68 -0.17
CA HIS A 162 8.63 -4.49 0.05
C HIS A 162 9.21 -4.22 1.44
N ASN A 163 8.73 -4.98 2.42
CA ASN A 163 9.05 -4.78 3.85
C ASN A 163 10.03 -5.82 4.41
N ALA A 164 10.60 -6.63 3.53
CA ALA A 164 11.36 -7.83 3.90
C ALA A 164 12.83 -7.74 3.47
N GLY A 165 13.41 -6.54 3.40
CA GLY A 165 14.78 -6.34 2.94
C GLY A 165 15.82 -6.78 3.97
N ALA A 166 16.63 -7.80 3.64
CA ALA A 166 17.89 -8.12 4.34
C ALA A 166 19.07 -8.40 3.39
N THR A 167 18.91 -8.09 2.09
CA THR A 167 19.95 -8.20 1.07
C THR A 167 19.99 -6.92 0.23
N SER A 168 21.08 -6.67 -0.50
CA SER A 168 21.14 -5.52 -1.42
C SER A 168 19.95 -5.55 -2.42
N PRO A 169 19.36 -4.39 -2.79
CA PRO A 169 18.25 -4.33 -3.75
C PRO A 169 18.57 -4.93 -5.13
N TYR A 170 19.86 -5.12 -5.45
CA TYR A 170 20.32 -5.74 -6.69
C TYR A 170 20.45 -7.27 -6.60
N GLN A 171 20.22 -7.86 -5.43
CA GLN A 171 20.29 -9.31 -5.22
C GLN A 171 18.92 -9.95 -5.43
N ALA A 172 18.93 -11.14 -6.02
CA ALA A 172 17.73 -11.98 -6.20
C ALA A 172 17.87 -13.35 -5.52
N THR A 173 18.99 -13.59 -4.82
CA THR A 173 19.27 -14.82 -4.07
C THR A 173 20.03 -14.51 -2.78
N GLY A 174 20.11 -15.47 -1.86
CA GLY A 174 20.90 -15.35 -0.63
C GLY A 174 20.22 -14.61 0.52
N HIS A 175 18.90 -14.38 0.45
CA HIS A 175 18.17 -13.79 1.57
C HIS A 175 18.08 -14.78 2.75
N PRO A 176 18.40 -14.34 3.98
CA PRO A 176 18.44 -15.22 5.16
C PRO A 176 17.07 -15.81 5.55
N GLY A 177 15.98 -15.12 5.22
CA GLY A 177 14.60 -15.59 5.41
C GLY A 177 14.08 -16.60 4.38
N GLY A 178 14.78 -16.81 3.25
CA GLY A 178 14.38 -17.80 2.24
C GLY A 178 14.55 -17.35 0.78
N SER A 179 13.86 -18.03 -0.13
CA SER A 179 14.03 -17.85 -1.59
C SER A 179 12.77 -17.39 -2.33
N HIS A 180 11.65 -17.17 -1.63
CA HIS A 180 10.46 -16.56 -2.21
C HIS A 180 10.77 -15.17 -2.78
N TYR A 181 10.14 -14.77 -3.91
CA TYR A 181 10.47 -13.51 -4.59
C TYR A 181 10.28 -12.28 -3.69
N SER A 182 9.33 -12.32 -2.74
CA SER A 182 9.00 -11.20 -1.86
C SER A 182 10.13 -10.83 -0.90
N TRP A 183 11.10 -11.74 -0.70
CA TRP A 183 12.34 -11.48 0.04
C TRP A 183 13.31 -10.55 -0.70
N TYR A 184 13.07 -10.25 -1.97
CA TYR A 184 13.99 -9.51 -2.82
C TYR A 184 13.27 -8.35 -3.51
N TYR A 185 13.90 -7.18 -3.51
CA TYR A 185 13.34 -5.96 -4.08
C TYR A 185 13.04 -6.11 -5.58
N GLN A 186 14.05 -6.41 -6.40
CA GLN A 186 13.86 -6.45 -7.86
C GLN A 186 12.87 -7.54 -8.32
N PRO A 187 12.94 -8.80 -7.83
CA PRO A 187 11.93 -9.81 -8.13
C PRO A 187 10.49 -9.42 -7.74
N THR A 188 10.31 -8.68 -6.63
CA THR A 188 9.00 -8.13 -6.25
C THR A 188 8.52 -7.10 -7.27
N VAL A 189 9.38 -6.14 -7.61
CA VAL A 189 9.10 -5.11 -8.63
C VAL A 189 8.74 -5.74 -9.98
N ASP A 190 9.51 -6.74 -10.42
CA ASP A 190 9.30 -7.43 -11.70
C ASP A 190 7.96 -8.16 -11.73
N LEU A 191 7.62 -8.87 -10.65
CA LEU A 191 6.32 -9.55 -10.55
C LEU A 191 5.18 -8.55 -10.73
N TYR A 192 5.16 -7.48 -9.94
CA TYR A 192 4.08 -6.50 -9.95
C TYR A 192 3.97 -5.79 -11.31
N TYR A 193 5.10 -5.40 -11.90
CA TYR A 193 5.11 -4.76 -13.22
C TYR A 193 4.56 -5.70 -14.31
N ASN A 194 5.00 -6.97 -14.29
CA ASN A 194 4.62 -7.95 -15.30
C ASN A 194 3.18 -8.44 -15.14
N SER A 195 2.63 -8.49 -13.92
CA SER A 195 1.21 -8.82 -13.69
C SER A 195 0.25 -7.89 -14.44
N PHE A 196 0.66 -6.66 -14.70
CA PHE A 196 -0.12 -5.68 -15.47
C PHE A 196 0.44 -5.44 -16.88
N GLY A 197 1.38 -6.27 -17.35
CA GLY A 197 2.01 -6.12 -18.66
C GLY A 197 2.69 -4.76 -18.88
N GLY A 198 3.14 -4.10 -17.82
CA GLY A 198 3.69 -2.75 -17.87
C GLY A 198 2.69 -1.64 -18.20
N ALA A 199 1.38 -1.90 -18.14
CA ALA A 199 0.35 -0.91 -18.46
C ALA A 199 0.32 0.29 -17.51
N ARG A 200 0.91 0.15 -16.31
CA ARG A 200 0.99 1.19 -15.28
C ARG A 200 2.36 1.19 -14.60
N LYS A 201 2.74 2.37 -14.11
CA LYS A 201 3.89 2.51 -13.21
C LYS A 201 3.58 1.85 -11.87
N LEU A 202 4.62 1.54 -11.12
CA LEU A 202 4.51 1.08 -9.75
C LEU A 202 4.72 2.25 -8.78
N CYS A 203 3.95 2.27 -7.70
CA CYS A 203 4.13 3.16 -6.57
C CYS A 203 4.47 2.31 -5.36
N ILE A 204 5.72 2.37 -4.91
CA ILE A 204 6.16 1.64 -3.71
C ILE A 204 5.69 2.44 -2.50
N THR A 205 4.60 1.98 -1.89
CA THR A 205 3.93 2.67 -0.77
C THR A 205 4.45 2.20 0.59
N GLU A 206 5.17 1.08 0.63
CA GLU A 206 6.00 0.68 1.76
C GLU A 206 7.31 0.03 1.27
N LEU A 207 8.42 0.44 1.89
CA LEU A 207 9.76 -0.05 1.60
C LEU A 207 10.56 -0.11 2.90
N GLY A 208 11.15 -1.26 3.19
CA GLY A 208 11.91 -1.46 4.42
C GLY A 208 13.03 -2.46 4.28
N TYR A 209 14.17 -2.11 4.86
CA TYR A 209 15.29 -2.99 5.14
C TYR A 209 15.50 -3.04 6.65
N LEU A 210 15.71 -4.23 7.19
CA LEU A 210 15.80 -4.43 8.62
C LEU A 210 17.23 -4.77 9.03
N SER A 211 17.74 -4.07 10.04
CA SER A 211 19.02 -4.36 10.71
C SER A 211 18.83 -4.32 12.22
N GLY A 212 19.62 -5.13 12.93
CA GLY A 212 19.70 -5.10 14.40
C GLY A 212 20.63 -4.00 14.93
N ASP A 213 21.35 -3.28 14.06
CA ASP A 213 22.33 -2.28 14.47
C ASP A 213 21.69 -1.17 15.31
N GLY A 214 22.31 -0.84 16.44
CA GLY A 214 21.82 0.17 17.36
C GLY A 214 20.72 -0.30 18.33
N TYR A 215 20.32 -1.57 18.30
CA TYR A 215 19.33 -2.14 19.22
C TYR A 215 19.89 -3.34 20.01
N PRO A 216 19.32 -3.67 21.20
CA PRO A 216 19.74 -4.86 21.97
C PRO A 216 19.54 -6.20 21.25
N GLY A 217 18.72 -6.23 20.21
CA GLY A 217 18.42 -7.40 19.38
C GLY A 217 17.08 -7.27 18.64
N LEU A 218 16.86 -8.12 17.64
CA LEU A 218 15.60 -8.18 16.91
C LEU A 218 14.59 -9.10 17.61
N PRO A 219 13.28 -8.76 17.62
CA PRO A 219 12.25 -9.68 18.07
C PRO A 219 12.22 -10.98 17.25
N ALA A 220 11.69 -12.06 17.81
CA ALA A 220 11.77 -13.40 17.21
C ALA A 220 11.17 -13.49 15.79
N ASN A 221 10.04 -12.81 15.55
CA ASN A 221 9.39 -12.74 14.23
C ASN A 221 10.22 -11.98 13.17
N PHE A 222 11.26 -11.29 13.61
CA PHE A 222 12.21 -10.54 12.78
C PHE A 222 13.61 -11.15 12.78
N GLY A 223 13.79 -12.33 13.37
CA GLY A 223 15.09 -13.00 13.50
C GLY A 223 15.77 -13.32 12.17
N TRP A 224 15.01 -13.37 11.07
CA TRP A 224 15.56 -13.52 9.71
C TRP A 224 16.56 -12.42 9.34
N ALA A 225 16.47 -11.21 9.91
CA ALA A 225 17.37 -10.09 9.62
C ALA A 225 18.51 -9.94 10.63
N ALA A 226 18.70 -10.88 11.57
CA ALA A 226 19.67 -10.73 12.66
C ALA A 226 21.14 -10.60 12.21
N GLY A 227 21.46 -11.03 10.99
CA GLY A 227 22.79 -10.91 10.39
C GLY A 227 22.98 -9.68 9.50
N THR A 228 21.98 -8.79 9.40
CA THR A 228 22.00 -7.63 8.49
C THR A 228 22.53 -6.38 9.21
N SER A 229 23.46 -5.68 8.55
CA SER A 229 24.04 -4.41 9.01
C SER A 229 23.82 -3.29 7.98
N VAL A 230 23.86 -2.03 8.42
CA VAL A 230 23.64 -0.81 7.61
C VAL A 230 24.88 0.07 7.48
#